data_AF-A0A3N5IF10-F1
#
_entry.id   AF-A0A3N5IF10-F1
#
_cell.length_a   1.000
_cell.length_b   1.000
_cell.length_c   1.000
_cell.angle_alpha   90.00
_cell.angle_beta   90.00
_cell.angle_gamma   90.00
#
_symmetry.space_group_name_H-M   'P 1'
#
loop_
_entity.id
_entity.type
_entity.pdbx_description
1 polymer ?
#
loop_
_entity_poly.entity_id
_entity_poly.type
_entity_poly.pdbx_seq_one_letter_code
_entity_poly.pdbx_strand_id
1 'polypeptide(L)'
;MPRREDIKKVMIIGSGPIVIGQACEFDYSGTQACKALRGLGYEIVLVNSNPATIMTDPGMADATYIEPLNLATMTEIIKKERPDALLPNLGGQTGLNLSSELARSGVLQEYGVKIIGVDVEAIKRGEDRIAFKETMDSLGIEMPRSNPAFNVEEAEKIAASLGYPVVIRPAYTMGGTGGGLVYNVEELRTVAARG
;
A
#
# COMPACT_ATOMS: atom_id res chain seq x y z
N MET A 1 -23.13 8.68 1.58
CA MET A 1 -23.33 9.35 0.27
C MET A 1 -23.85 8.32 -0.72
N PRO A 2 -24.69 8.72 -1.68
CA PRO A 2 -25.16 7.81 -2.74
C PRO A 2 -24.02 7.35 -3.65
N ARG A 3 -24.31 6.37 -4.52
CA ARG A 3 -23.40 5.91 -5.58
C ARG A 3 -22.90 7.10 -6.42
N ARG A 4 -21.65 7.04 -6.87
CA ARG A 4 -21.10 8.02 -7.81
C ARG A 4 -21.51 7.64 -9.24
N GLU A 5 -22.05 8.61 -9.95
CA GLU A 5 -22.49 8.45 -11.35
C GLU A 5 -21.38 8.74 -12.37
N ASP A 6 -20.28 9.36 -11.94
CA ASP A 6 -19.13 9.69 -12.78
C ASP A 6 -18.11 8.53 -12.90
N ILE A 7 -18.38 7.39 -12.26
CA ILE A 7 -17.55 6.18 -12.28
C ILE A 7 -18.43 5.01 -12.71
N LYS A 8 -17.98 4.27 -13.73
CA LYS A 8 -18.63 3.05 -14.22
C LYS A 8 -17.75 1.84 -14.03
N LYS A 9 -16.45 1.96 -14.32
CA LYS A 9 -15.46 0.88 -14.25
C LYS A 9 -14.42 1.15 -13.16
N VAL A 10 -14.29 0.22 -12.23
CA VAL A 10 -13.35 0.29 -11.10
C VAL A 10 -12.30 -0.81 -11.24
N MET A 11 -11.03 -0.42 -11.18
CA MET A 11 -9.91 -1.33 -11.07
C MET A 11 -9.57 -1.58 -9.60
N ILE A 12 -9.45 -2.85 -9.21
CA ILE A 12 -8.97 -3.28 -7.88
C ILE A 12 -7.57 -3.91 -8.06
N ILE A 13 -6.63 -3.52 -7.20
CA ILE A 13 -5.32 -4.17 -7.09
C ILE A 13 -5.33 -5.13 -5.90
N GLY A 14 -5.06 -6.41 -6.14
CA GLY A 14 -4.90 -7.43 -5.11
C GLY A 14 -3.53 -7.34 -4.40
N SER A 15 -3.31 -8.20 -3.42
CA SER A 15 -2.06 -8.22 -2.63
C SER A 15 -0.90 -8.95 -3.30
N GLY A 16 -1.17 -9.77 -4.32
CA GLY A 16 -0.20 -10.72 -4.85
C GLY A 16 -0.06 -11.95 -3.95
N PRO A 17 1.09 -12.67 -4.02
CA PRO A 17 1.29 -13.91 -3.29
C PRO A 17 1.25 -13.70 -1.77
N ILE A 18 0.85 -14.75 -1.05
CA ILE A 18 0.81 -14.76 0.42
C ILE A 18 2.24 -14.73 0.97
N VAL A 19 2.49 -13.78 1.88
CA VAL A 19 3.75 -13.65 2.63
C VAL A 19 3.47 -13.41 4.10
N ILE A 20 4.45 -13.64 4.97
CA ILE A 20 4.34 -13.28 6.40
C ILE A 20 4.09 -11.77 6.50
N GLY A 21 3.03 -11.37 7.20
CA GLY A 21 2.62 -9.97 7.37
C GLY A 21 1.69 -9.42 6.28
N GLN A 22 1.43 -10.18 5.20
CA GLN A 22 0.45 -9.84 4.17
C GLN A 22 -0.14 -11.13 3.56
N ALA A 23 -1.29 -11.57 4.08
CA ALA A 23 -1.83 -12.90 3.82
C ALA A 23 -3.30 -12.88 3.36
N CYS A 24 -4.07 -13.89 3.78
CA CYS A 24 -5.40 -14.21 3.26
C CYS A 24 -6.44 -13.12 3.54
N GLU A 25 -6.17 -12.21 4.47
CA GLU A 25 -7.01 -11.06 4.79
C GLU A 25 -7.30 -10.17 3.58
N PHE A 26 -6.39 -10.14 2.59
CA PHE A 26 -6.56 -9.36 1.37
C PHE A 26 -7.38 -10.08 0.29
N ASP A 27 -7.36 -11.42 0.25
CA ASP A 27 -8.33 -12.16 -0.57
C ASP A 27 -9.75 -11.98 -0.04
N TYR A 28 -9.91 -12.10 1.28
CA TYR A 28 -11.19 -11.82 1.93
C TYR A 28 -11.68 -10.39 1.63
N SER A 29 -10.83 -9.39 1.84
CA SER A 29 -11.18 -7.97 1.62
C SER A 29 -11.47 -7.66 0.16
N GLY A 30 -10.64 -8.16 -0.77
CA GLY A 30 -10.83 -8.02 -2.21
C GLY A 30 -12.13 -8.68 -2.68
N THR A 31 -12.42 -9.89 -2.20
CA THR A 31 -13.67 -10.61 -2.48
C THR A 31 -14.90 -9.81 -2.03
N GLN A 32 -14.86 -9.22 -0.83
CA GLN A 32 -15.96 -8.38 -0.33
C GLN A 32 -16.15 -7.12 -1.18
N ALA A 33 -15.05 -6.48 -1.60
CA ALA A 33 -15.13 -5.31 -2.46
C ALA A 33 -15.70 -5.62 -3.84
N CYS A 34 -15.29 -6.73 -4.46
CA CYS A 34 -15.88 -7.19 -5.72
C CYS A 34 -17.40 -7.38 -5.59
N LYS A 35 -17.85 -8.04 -4.51
CA LYS A 35 -19.29 -8.23 -4.24
C LYS A 35 -20.03 -6.91 -4.04
N ALA A 36 -19.46 -5.99 -3.26
CA ALA A 36 -20.07 -4.70 -2.97
C ALA A 36 -20.19 -3.82 -4.23
N LEU A 37 -19.11 -3.69 -5.01
CA LEU A 37 -19.10 -2.89 -6.23
C LEU A 37 -20.04 -3.48 -7.29
N ARG A 38 -20.08 -4.80 -7.43
CA ARG A 38 -21.02 -5.46 -8.34
C ARG A 38 -22.47 -5.25 -7.92
N GLY A 39 -22.78 -5.38 -6.62
CA GLY A 39 -24.11 -5.11 -6.09
C GLY A 39 -24.57 -3.66 -6.31
N LEU A 40 -23.62 -2.74 -6.45
CA LEU A 40 -23.88 -1.35 -6.82
C LEU A 40 -23.93 -1.12 -8.34
N GLY A 41 -23.61 -2.11 -9.17
CA GLY A 41 -23.66 -2.02 -10.63
C GLY A 41 -22.44 -1.35 -11.28
N TYR A 42 -21.26 -1.46 -10.67
CA TYR A 42 -20.00 -1.10 -11.31
C TYR A 42 -19.43 -2.28 -12.11
N GLU A 43 -18.76 -1.97 -13.21
CA GLU A 43 -17.85 -2.91 -13.89
C GLU A 43 -16.54 -3.00 -13.10
N ILE A 44 -16.03 -4.21 -12.92
CA ILE A 44 -14.86 -4.47 -12.09
C ILE A 44 -13.75 -5.08 -12.94
N VAL A 45 -12.59 -4.43 -12.90
CA VAL A 45 -11.33 -5.00 -13.37
C VAL A 45 -10.51 -5.38 -12.15
N LEU A 46 -10.20 -6.65 -11.99
CA LEU A 46 -9.35 -7.12 -10.90
C LEU A 46 -7.99 -7.55 -11.42
N VAL A 47 -6.92 -7.11 -10.77
CA VAL A 47 -5.55 -7.58 -11.03
C VAL A 47 -4.95 -8.16 -9.76
N ASN A 48 -4.58 -9.45 -9.79
CA ASN A 48 -3.89 -10.10 -8.69
C ASN A 48 -3.02 -11.25 -9.21
N SER A 49 -1.72 -11.28 -8.87
CA SER A 49 -0.81 -12.34 -9.34
C SER A 49 -1.01 -13.69 -8.63
N ASN A 50 -1.77 -13.74 -7.53
CA ASN A 50 -1.99 -14.96 -6.77
C ASN A 50 -3.19 -15.75 -7.34
N PRO A 51 -2.97 -16.94 -7.93
CA PRO A 51 -4.06 -17.75 -8.50
C PRO A 51 -4.89 -18.47 -7.44
N ALA A 52 -4.42 -18.55 -6.19
CA ALA A 52 -5.09 -19.28 -5.11
C ALA A 52 -5.98 -18.34 -4.27
N THR A 53 -6.78 -17.49 -4.93
CA THR A 53 -7.66 -16.53 -4.27
C THR A 53 -9.08 -16.60 -4.80
N ILE A 54 -10.06 -16.48 -3.90
CA ILE A 54 -11.48 -16.43 -4.31
C ILE A 54 -11.74 -15.18 -5.15
N MET A 55 -11.11 -14.05 -4.84
CA MET A 55 -11.30 -12.83 -5.63
C MET A 55 -10.95 -13.01 -7.11
N THR A 56 -10.02 -13.91 -7.45
CA THR A 56 -9.65 -14.23 -8.84
C THR A 56 -10.52 -15.28 -9.52
N ASP A 57 -11.52 -15.85 -8.83
CA ASP A 57 -12.42 -16.82 -9.44
C ASP A 57 -13.19 -16.21 -10.62
N PRO A 58 -13.46 -17.00 -11.68
CA PRO A 58 -14.30 -16.56 -12.78
C PRO A 58 -15.66 -16.06 -12.28
N GLY A 59 -16.05 -14.88 -12.76
CA GLY A 59 -17.31 -14.27 -12.36
C GLY A 59 -17.26 -13.53 -11.04
N MET A 60 -16.10 -13.30 -10.41
CA MET A 60 -15.98 -12.35 -9.29
C MET A 60 -15.80 -10.90 -9.75
N ALA A 61 -15.09 -10.70 -10.87
CA ALA A 61 -14.95 -9.44 -11.59
C ALA A 61 -15.43 -9.61 -13.04
N ASP A 62 -15.62 -8.51 -13.76
CA ASP A 62 -15.95 -8.53 -15.19
C ASP A 62 -14.72 -8.86 -16.03
N ALA A 63 -13.56 -8.37 -15.61
CA ALA A 63 -12.25 -8.78 -16.13
C ALA A 63 -11.31 -9.12 -14.96
N THR A 64 -10.74 -10.32 -14.98
CA THR A 64 -9.76 -10.77 -13.99
C THR A 64 -8.41 -11.03 -14.67
N TYR A 65 -7.37 -10.39 -14.16
CA TYR A 65 -5.98 -10.52 -14.61
C TYR A 65 -5.15 -11.21 -13.53
N ILE A 66 -4.70 -12.43 -13.83
CA ILE A 66 -3.71 -13.14 -13.01
C ILE A 66 -2.33 -12.85 -13.57
N GLU A 67 -1.85 -11.64 -13.31
CA GLU A 67 -0.65 -11.07 -13.92
C GLU A 67 0.27 -10.43 -12.87
N PRO A 68 1.57 -10.26 -13.15
CA PRO A 68 2.51 -9.63 -12.21
C PRO A 68 2.09 -8.22 -11.79
N LEU A 69 2.13 -7.94 -10.49
CA LEU A 69 1.79 -6.63 -9.92
C LEU A 69 2.99 -5.68 -10.00
N ASN A 70 3.27 -5.18 -11.20
CA ASN A 70 4.33 -4.20 -11.46
C ASN A 70 3.84 -3.09 -12.39
N LEU A 71 4.60 -1.98 -12.46
CA LEU A 71 4.24 -0.80 -13.24
C LEU A 71 3.98 -1.10 -14.71
N ALA A 72 4.81 -1.91 -15.36
CA ALA A 72 4.69 -2.21 -16.79
C ALA A 72 3.39 -2.96 -17.11
N THR A 73 3.12 -4.04 -16.36
CA THR A 73 1.89 -4.82 -16.52
C THR A 73 0.65 -3.97 -16.23
N MET A 74 0.66 -3.23 -15.11
CA MET A 74 -0.47 -2.39 -14.75
C MET A 74 -0.76 -1.31 -15.79
N THR A 75 0.28 -0.73 -16.39
CA THR A 75 0.14 0.27 -17.45
C THR A 75 -0.59 -0.30 -18.66
N GLU A 76 -0.20 -1.50 -19.12
CA GLU A 76 -0.86 -2.14 -20.26
C GLU A 76 -2.31 -2.55 -19.95
N ILE A 77 -2.60 -3.02 -18.73
CA ILE A 77 -3.97 -3.34 -18.32
C ILE A 77 -4.81 -2.06 -18.25
N ILE A 78 -4.31 -0.97 -17.66
CA ILE A 78 -5.02 0.32 -17.60
C ILE A 78 -5.29 0.85 -19.01
N LYS A 79 -4.32 0.74 -19.90
CA LYS A 79 -4.44 1.17 -21.30
C LYS A 79 -5.48 0.38 -22.07
N LYS A 80 -5.58 -0.93 -21.83
CA LYS A 80 -6.57 -1.81 -22.44
C LYS A 80 -7.96 -1.59 -21.86
N GLU A 81 -8.08 -1.59 -20.53
CA GLU A 81 -9.37 -1.63 -19.84
C GLU A 81 -10.01 -0.26 -19.64
N ARG A 82 -9.21 0.81 -19.61
CA ARG A 82 -9.64 2.20 -19.37
C ARG A 82 -10.57 2.33 -18.15
N PRO A 83 -10.14 1.92 -16.94
CA PRO A 83 -10.94 2.10 -15.74
C PRO A 83 -11.12 3.59 -15.41
N ASP A 84 -12.28 3.98 -14.91
CA ASP A 84 -12.53 5.36 -14.46
C ASP A 84 -11.83 5.61 -13.10
N ALA A 85 -11.70 4.55 -12.30
CA ALA A 85 -11.15 4.65 -10.97
C ALA A 85 -10.29 3.45 -10.56
N LEU A 86 -9.36 3.69 -9.64
CA LEU A 86 -8.48 2.72 -9.00
C LEU A 86 -8.78 2.64 -7.50
N LEU A 87 -8.99 1.44 -6.98
CA LEU A 87 -9.20 1.16 -5.56
C LEU A 87 -8.00 0.37 -5.00
N PRO A 88 -7.01 1.05 -4.38
CA PRO A 88 -5.73 0.43 -4.04
C PRO A 88 -5.65 -0.12 -2.59
N ASN A 89 -6.59 0.25 -1.72
CA ASN A 89 -6.53 -0.03 -0.28
C ASN A 89 -6.94 -1.46 0.13
N LEU A 90 -7.07 -2.37 -0.85
CA LEU A 90 -7.45 -3.77 -0.64
C LEU A 90 -6.32 -4.75 -0.96
N GLY A 91 -5.18 -4.24 -1.44
CA GLY A 91 -4.01 -5.03 -1.82
C GLY A 91 -2.85 -4.95 -0.82
N GLY A 92 -3.11 -4.57 0.43
CA GLY A 92 -2.06 -4.36 1.44
C GLY A 92 -1.03 -3.32 1.01
N GLN A 93 0.22 -3.51 1.42
CA GLN A 93 1.32 -2.62 1.02
C GLN A 93 1.60 -2.71 -0.48
N THR A 94 1.44 -3.89 -1.09
CA THR A 94 1.62 -4.08 -2.54
C THR A 94 0.72 -3.12 -3.31
N GLY A 95 -0.58 -3.09 -3.00
CA GLY A 95 -1.56 -2.22 -3.66
C GLY A 95 -1.26 -0.73 -3.45
N LEU A 96 -0.93 -0.33 -2.21
CA LEU A 96 -0.62 1.07 -1.89
C LEU A 96 0.65 1.57 -2.60
N ASN A 97 1.73 0.79 -2.55
CA ASN A 97 3.00 1.14 -3.20
C ASN A 97 2.84 1.23 -4.72
N LEU A 98 2.18 0.23 -5.34
CA LEU A 98 1.97 0.20 -6.78
C LEU A 98 1.06 1.35 -7.25
N SER A 99 0.03 1.70 -6.47
CA SER A 99 -0.82 2.86 -6.78
C SER A 99 -0.06 4.19 -6.72
N SER A 100 0.85 4.32 -5.76
CA SER A 100 1.73 5.49 -5.63
C SER A 100 2.72 5.56 -6.80
N GLU A 101 3.26 4.43 -7.23
CA GLU A 101 4.15 4.33 -8.39
C GLU A 101 3.43 4.71 -9.69
N LEU A 102 2.21 4.19 -9.90
CA LEU A 102 1.35 4.53 -11.04
C LEU A 102 0.96 6.03 -11.07
N ALA A 103 0.74 6.63 -9.90
CA ALA A 103 0.47 8.06 -9.80
C ALA A 103 1.72 8.89 -10.15
N ARG A 104 2.88 8.53 -9.59
CA ARG A 104 4.16 9.23 -9.83
C ARG A 104 4.66 9.11 -11.27
N SER A 105 4.40 7.98 -11.93
CA SER A 105 4.77 7.78 -13.34
C SER A 105 3.89 8.55 -14.32
N GLY A 106 2.78 9.15 -13.85
CA GLY A 106 1.84 9.90 -14.68
C GLY A 106 0.81 9.02 -15.41
N VAL A 107 0.88 7.69 -15.30
CA VAL A 107 -0.04 6.76 -15.96
C VAL A 107 -1.49 7.05 -15.55
N LEU A 108 -1.77 7.23 -14.26
CA LEU A 108 -3.15 7.52 -13.84
C LEU A 108 -3.68 8.82 -14.44
N GLN A 109 -2.82 9.84 -14.60
CA GLN A 109 -3.21 11.10 -15.21
C GLN A 109 -3.41 10.97 -16.73
N GLU A 110 -2.52 10.27 -17.43
CA GLU A 110 -2.59 10.02 -18.88
C GLU A 110 -3.89 9.31 -19.26
N TYR A 111 -4.31 8.34 -18.45
CA TYR A 111 -5.51 7.53 -18.71
C TYR A 111 -6.77 8.03 -17.99
N GLY A 112 -6.68 9.14 -17.25
CA GLY A 112 -7.83 9.75 -16.55
C GLY A 112 -8.37 8.92 -15.37
N VAL A 113 -7.54 8.06 -14.78
CA VAL A 113 -7.94 7.14 -13.71
C VAL A 113 -7.89 7.83 -12.35
N LYS A 114 -9.02 7.87 -11.63
CA LYS A 114 -9.12 8.49 -10.30
C LYS A 114 -8.82 7.47 -9.20
N ILE A 115 -7.92 7.79 -8.27
CA ILE A 115 -7.81 6.98 -7.04
C ILE A 115 -9.04 7.25 -6.17
N ILE A 116 -9.68 6.18 -5.69
CA ILE A 116 -10.84 6.24 -4.79
C ILE A 116 -10.60 5.38 -3.54
N GLY A 117 -11.44 5.58 -2.52
CA GLY A 117 -11.37 4.89 -1.24
C GLY A 117 -10.35 5.51 -0.28
N VAL A 118 -9.19 5.92 -0.78
CA VAL A 118 -8.17 6.63 -0.01
C VAL A 118 -7.59 7.80 -0.82
N ASP A 119 -7.33 8.91 -0.15
CA ASP A 119 -6.65 10.06 -0.74
C ASP A 119 -5.14 9.83 -0.80
N VAL A 120 -4.48 10.21 -1.90
CA VAL A 120 -3.03 9.96 -2.10
C VAL A 120 -2.18 10.67 -1.04
N GLU A 121 -2.55 11.89 -0.67
CA GLU A 121 -1.86 12.61 0.41
C GLU A 121 -2.13 11.96 1.77
N ALA A 122 -3.31 11.37 1.97
CA ALA A 122 -3.58 10.56 3.16
C ALA A 122 -2.74 9.28 3.23
N ILE A 123 -2.52 8.57 2.10
CA ILE A 123 -1.56 7.45 2.06
C ILE A 123 -0.18 7.93 2.48
N LYS A 124 0.31 9.01 1.86
CA LYS A 124 1.64 9.57 2.17
C LYS A 124 1.78 9.94 3.65
N ARG A 125 0.79 10.62 4.23
CA ARG A 125 0.79 10.96 5.66
C ARG A 125 0.76 9.74 6.58
N GLY A 126 0.19 8.62 6.15
CA GLY A 126 0.16 7.37 6.91
C GLY A 126 1.45 6.55 6.82
N GLU A 127 2.06 6.52 5.63
CA GLU A 127 3.22 5.66 5.31
C GLU A 127 4.57 6.32 5.57
N ASP A 128 4.66 7.64 5.39
CA ASP A 128 5.87 8.43 5.65
C ASP A 128 5.98 8.76 7.14
N ARG A 129 7.04 8.26 7.78
CA ARG A 129 7.22 8.41 9.23
C ARG A 129 7.45 9.85 9.67
N ILE A 130 7.99 10.70 8.79
CA ILE A 130 8.21 12.13 9.07
C ILE A 130 6.87 12.85 8.96
N ALA A 131 6.16 12.69 7.83
CA ALA A 131 4.86 13.32 7.65
C ALA A 131 3.84 12.88 8.71
N PHE A 132 3.88 11.61 9.13
CA PHE A 132 3.06 11.10 10.21
C PHE A 132 3.37 11.82 11.53
N LYS A 133 4.65 11.97 11.88
CA LYS A 133 5.08 12.66 13.12
C LYS A 133 4.65 14.13 13.11
N GLU A 134 4.90 14.85 12.02
CA GLU A 134 4.46 16.24 11.85
C GLU A 134 2.93 16.38 11.97
N THR A 135 2.19 15.40 11.43
CA THR A 135 0.73 15.38 11.56
C THR A 135 0.31 15.20 13.02
N MET A 136 0.91 14.26 13.77
CA MET A 136 0.60 14.07 15.19
C MET A 136 0.95 15.30 16.02
N ASP A 137 2.11 15.90 15.78
CA ASP A 137 2.56 17.12 16.46
C ASP A 137 1.58 18.28 16.21
N SER A 138 1.09 18.45 14.96
CA SER A 138 0.09 19.47 14.62
C SER A 138 -1.26 19.27 15.32
N LEU A 139 -1.58 18.03 15.68
CA LEU A 139 -2.81 17.66 16.39
C LEU A 139 -2.62 17.65 17.93
N GLY A 140 -1.40 17.90 18.42
CA GLY A 140 -1.07 17.81 19.84
C GLY A 140 -1.13 16.38 20.40
N ILE A 141 -0.95 15.37 19.56
CA ILE A 141 -0.94 13.96 19.96
C ILE A 141 0.49 13.56 20.32
N GLU A 142 0.70 13.11 21.56
CA GLU A 142 2.02 12.72 22.04
C GLU A 142 2.54 11.46 21.32
N MET A 143 3.83 11.48 20.97
CA MET A 143 4.53 10.41 20.26
C MET A 143 5.84 10.03 20.97
N PRO A 144 6.26 8.76 20.91
CA PRO A 144 7.57 8.37 21.43
C PRO A 144 8.72 9.16 20.79
N ARG A 145 9.71 9.53 21.61
CA ARG A 145 10.94 10.22 21.16
C ARG A 145 11.59 9.42 20.02
N SER A 146 11.79 10.08 18.89
CA SER A 146 12.19 9.45 17.63
C SER A 146 12.72 10.49 16.66
N ASN A 147 13.67 10.08 15.82
CA ASN A 147 14.23 10.86 14.71
C ASN A 147 14.31 9.98 13.45
N PRO A 148 14.14 10.56 12.25
CA PRO A 148 14.37 9.84 11.00
C PRO A 148 15.87 9.59 10.79
N ALA A 149 16.21 8.47 10.15
CA ALA A 149 17.56 8.12 9.72
C ALA A 149 17.50 7.62 8.28
N PHE A 150 18.50 7.98 7.48
CA PHE A 150 18.61 7.60 6.06
C PHE A 150 19.82 6.70 5.77
N ASN A 151 20.64 6.44 6.79
CA ASN A 151 21.77 5.51 6.77
C ASN A 151 22.04 4.96 8.17
N VAL A 152 22.87 3.92 8.24
CA VAL A 152 23.18 3.21 9.49
C VAL A 152 23.91 4.14 10.47
N GLU A 153 24.81 4.99 9.98
CA GLU A 153 25.59 5.92 10.79
C GLU A 153 24.70 6.98 11.48
N GLU A 154 23.66 7.47 10.80
CA GLU A 154 22.65 8.34 11.38
C GLU A 154 21.84 7.62 12.45
N ALA A 155 21.40 6.38 12.17
CA ALA A 155 20.67 5.57 13.13
C ALA A 155 21.47 5.31 14.41
N GLU A 156 22.79 5.05 14.30
CA GLU A 156 23.70 4.91 15.44
C GLU A 156 23.76 6.17 16.30
N LYS A 157 23.92 7.35 15.68
CA LYS A 157 23.96 8.64 16.39
C LYS A 157 22.65 8.89 17.13
N ILE A 158 21.52 8.61 16.48
CA ILE A 158 20.19 8.77 17.07
C ILE A 158 20.03 7.82 18.25
N ALA A 159 20.37 6.55 18.10
CA ALA A 159 20.25 5.56 19.18
C ALA A 159 21.17 5.88 20.37
N ALA A 160 22.39 6.35 20.12
CA ALA A 160 23.30 6.81 21.17
C ALA A 160 22.72 7.98 21.98
N SER A 161 21.94 8.87 21.33
CA SER A 161 21.27 9.98 22.00
C SER A 161 20.01 9.56 22.78
N LEU A 162 19.26 8.57 22.28
CA LEU A 162 18.01 8.11 22.89
C LEU A 162 18.24 7.12 24.04
N GLY A 163 19.32 6.35 23.97
CA GLY A 163 19.61 5.22 24.86
C GLY A 163 18.92 3.94 24.41
N TYR A 164 19.60 2.80 24.58
CA TYR A 164 19.04 1.49 24.28
C TYR A 164 18.10 1.00 25.40
N PRO A 165 17.08 0.18 25.08
CA PRO A 165 16.76 -0.32 23.74
C PRO A 165 16.02 0.70 22.87
N VAL A 166 16.16 0.60 21.55
CA VAL A 166 15.45 1.45 20.56
C VAL A 166 14.67 0.60 19.56
N VAL A 167 13.58 1.15 19.04
CA VAL A 167 12.75 0.51 18.02
C VAL A 167 13.03 1.14 16.66
N ILE A 168 13.37 0.30 15.68
CA ILE A 168 13.56 0.67 14.28
C ILE A 168 12.29 0.32 13.50
N ARG A 169 11.73 1.29 12.78
CA ARG A 169 10.53 1.11 11.94
C ARG A 169 10.72 1.78 10.59
N PRO A 170 10.96 1.01 9.51
CA PRO A 170 11.06 1.58 8.17
C PRO A 170 9.75 2.27 7.73
N ALA A 171 9.89 3.20 6.79
CA ALA A 171 8.75 3.83 6.10
C ALA A 171 8.29 2.95 4.92
N TYR A 172 7.02 3.07 4.52
CA TYR A 172 6.44 2.30 3.39
C TYR A 172 6.55 0.78 3.52
N THR A 173 6.64 0.28 4.76
CA THR A 173 6.58 -1.15 5.11
C THR A 173 5.53 -1.40 6.18
N MET A 174 4.99 -2.62 6.16
CA MET A 174 4.09 -3.14 7.19
C MET A 174 4.53 -4.52 7.69
N GLY A 175 3.83 -5.05 8.70
CA GLY A 175 4.16 -6.35 9.31
C GLY A 175 5.51 -6.37 10.07
N GLY A 176 6.12 -5.20 10.30
CA GLY A 176 7.45 -5.11 10.92
C GLY A 176 8.61 -5.40 9.96
N THR A 177 8.36 -5.50 8.64
CA THR A 177 9.38 -5.76 7.64
C THR A 177 10.49 -4.70 7.70
N GLY A 178 11.74 -5.17 7.87
CA GLY A 178 12.94 -4.34 8.04
C GLY A 178 13.08 -3.67 9.42
N GLY A 179 12.10 -3.81 10.30
CA GLY A 179 12.13 -3.23 11.65
C GLY A 179 12.62 -4.20 12.73
N GLY A 180 12.70 -3.69 13.96
CA GLY A 180 13.07 -4.49 15.12
C GLY A 180 13.28 -3.67 16.40
N LEU A 181 13.27 -4.37 17.54
CA LEU A 181 13.73 -3.85 18.82
C LEU A 181 15.20 -4.25 18.99
N VAL A 182 16.08 -3.27 19.18
CA VAL A 182 17.53 -3.49 19.28
C VAL A 182 18.05 -3.02 20.63
N TYR A 183 18.97 -3.78 21.21
CA TYR A 183 19.49 -3.58 22.57
C TYR A 183 20.93 -3.06 22.60
N ASN A 184 21.63 -3.09 21.46
CA ASN A 184 23.03 -2.67 21.33
C ASN A 184 23.32 -2.19 19.89
N VAL A 185 24.54 -1.68 19.67
CA VAL A 185 24.95 -1.12 18.38
C VAL A 185 25.09 -2.18 17.29
N GLU A 186 25.50 -3.41 17.64
CA GLU A 186 25.65 -4.52 16.72
C GLU A 186 24.30 -4.97 16.14
N GLU A 187 23.28 -5.10 17.00
CA GLU A 187 21.90 -5.36 16.59
C GLU A 187 21.34 -4.21 15.76
N LEU A 188 21.61 -2.96 16.15
CA LEU A 188 21.17 -1.80 15.39
C LEU A 188 21.73 -1.81 13.97
N ARG A 189 23.04 -2.02 13.79
CA ARG A 189 23.66 -2.12 12.46
C ARG A 189 23.02 -3.22 11.62
N THR A 190 22.77 -4.37 12.24
CA THR A 190 22.17 -5.51 11.57
C THR A 190 20.75 -5.24 11.11
N VAL A 191 19.94 -4.56 11.92
CA VAL A 191 18.53 -4.27 11.61
C VAL A 191 18.42 -3.08 10.66
N ALA A 192 19.13 -1.97 10.92
CA ALA A 192 19.11 -0.77 10.08
C ALA A 192 19.65 -1.01 8.66
N ALA A 193 20.53 -1.99 8.48
CA ALA A 193 21.01 -2.37 7.14
C ALA A 193 19.96 -3.11 6.28
N ARG A 194 18.82 -3.53 6.85
CA ARG A 194 17.78 -4.29 6.14
C ARG A 194 16.80 -3.41 5.36
N GLY A 195 16.78 -2.11 5.61
CA GLY A 195 15.84 -1.18 4.97
C GLY A 195 15.82 0.18 5.63
#